data_AF-A0A392QZA0-F1
#
_entry.id   AF-A0A392QZA0-F1
#
_cell.length_a   1.000
_cell.length_b   1.000
_cell.length_c   1.000
_cell.angle_alpha   90.00
_cell.angle_beta   90.00
_cell.angle_gamma   90.00
#
_symmetry.space_group_name_H-M   'P 1'
#
loop_
_entity.id
_entity.type
_entity.pdbx_description
1 polymer ?
#
loop_
_entity_poly.entity_id
_entity_poly.type
_entity_poly.pdbx_seq_one_letter_code
_entity_poly.pdbx_strand_id
1 'polypeptide(L)'
;VAGFLGGINLALLVGRICQLYPNALPNMLVSRFFRVYTQWRWPNPVMLCAIEEGSLGLSVWDPRRNPKDKYHLMPIITPAYPCMNSTYNVTTSTLRIMSEEFKRGTEICEV
;
A
#
# COMPACT_ATOMS: atom_id res chain seq x y z
N VAL A 1 9.23 5.65 -14.85
CA VAL A 1 9.39 5.14 -13.45
C VAL A 1 9.29 3.62 -13.50
N ALA A 2 10.17 2.88 -12.80
CA ALA A 2 10.36 1.44 -12.98
C ALA A 2 9.28 0.50 -12.37
N GLY A 3 8.12 1.03 -11.95
CA GLY A 3 7.02 0.23 -11.41
C GLY A 3 7.24 -0.34 -9.99
N PHE A 4 8.26 0.15 -9.27
CA PHE A 4 8.51 -0.18 -7.86
C PHE A 4 8.07 0.94 -6.93
N LEU A 5 8.12 0.67 -5.61
CA LEU A 5 7.81 1.64 -4.57
C LEU A 5 8.87 2.74 -4.50
N GLY A 6 8.42 4.00 -4.47
CA GLY A 6 9.19 5.15 -4.05
C GLY A 6 8.99 5.48 -2.56
N GLY A 7 9.62 6.57 -2.11
CA GLY A 7 9.62 6.97 -0.70
C GLY A 7 8.21 7.20 -0.12
N ILE A 8 7.32 7.86 -0.86
CA ILE A 8 5.95 8.09 -0.38
C ILE A 8 5.17 6.78 -0.25
N ASN A 9 5.37 5.82 -1.14
CA ASN A 9 4.65 4.55 -1.08
C ASN A 9 5.08 3.77 0.17
N LEU A 10 6.39 3.69 0.45
CA LEU A 10 6.91 3.08 1.67
C LEU A 10 6.42 3.78 2.93
N ALA A 11 6.39 5.12 2.95
CA ALA A 11 5.87 5.88 4.08
C ALA A 11 4.39 5.57 4.37
N LEU A 12 3.55 5.46 3.32
CA LEU A 12 2.14 5.06 3.47
C LEU A 12 2.00 3.62 3.96
N LEU A 13 2.82 2.69 3.43
CA LEU A 13 2.81 1.31 3.90
C LEU A 13 3.21 1.23 5.39
N VAL A 14 4.27 1.92 5.81
CA VAL A 14 4.71 1.97 7.21
C VAL A 14 3.65 2.64 8.09
N GLY A 15 3.07 3.76 7.64
CA GLY A 15 1.99 4.46 8.35
C GLY A 15 0.81 3.53 8.65
N ARG A 16 0.45 2.66 7.71
CA ARG A 16 -0.60 1.66 7.92
C ARG A 16 -0.23 0.63 8.99
N ILE A 17 1.03 0.21 9.03
CA ILE A 17 1.52 -0.72 10.07
C ILE A 17 1.46 -0.06 11.45
N CYS A 18 1.85 1.21 11.56
CA CYS A 18 1.73 1.98 12.80
C CYS A 18 0.26 2.06 13.27
N GLN A 19 -0.71 2.22 12.35
CA GLN A 19 -2.14 2.20 12.69
C GLN A 19 -2.62 0.84 13.20
N LEU A 20 -2.13 -0.26 12.63
CA LEU A 20 -2.49 -1.61 13.04
C LEU A 20 -1.85 -2.01 14.38
N TYR A 21 -0.70 -1.41 14.73
CA TYR A 21 0.06 -1.72 15.93
C TYR A 21 0.49 -0.45 16.68
N PRO A 22 -0.46 0.33 17.26
CA PRO A 22 -0.20 1.67 17.79
C PRO A 22 0.77 1.71 18.98
N ASN A 23 0.90 0.61 19.71
CA ASN A 23 1.76 0.51 20.90
C ASN A 23 3.03 -0.33 20.66
N ALA A 24 3.30 -0.74 19.41
CA ALA A 24 4.48 -1.55 19.11
C ALA A 24 5.75 -0.71 19.05
N LEU A 25 6.84 -1.29 19.56
CA LEU A 25 8.17 -0.69 19.45
C LEU A 25 8.69 -0.72 18.00
N PRO A 26 9.62 0.18 17.62
CA PRO A 26 10.14 0.24 16.25
C PRO A 26 10.67 -1.09 15.69
N ASN A 27 11.39 -1.88 16.51
CA ASN A 27 11.88 -3.20 16.10
C ASN A 27 10.73 -4.18 15.78
N MET A 28 9.63 -4.13 16.53
CA MET A 28 8.45 -4.93 16.25
C MET A 28 7.76 -4.45 14.97
N LEU A 29 7.68 -3.14 14.73
CA LEU A 29 7.05 -2.57 13.54
C LEU A 29 7.71 -3.06 12.24
N VAL A 30 9.04 -3.20 12.22
CA VAL A 30 9.77 -3.75 11.06
C VAL A 30 9.36 -5.20 10.78
N SER A 31 9.33 -6.06 11.80
CA SER A 31 8.87 -7.45 11.66
C SER A 31 7.40 -7.52 11.22
N ARG A 32 6.52 -6.67 11.80
CA ARG A 32 5.11 -6.58 11.42
C ARG A 32 4.92 -6.08 10.00
N PHE A 33 5.76 -5.16 9.52
CA PHE A 33 5.69 -4.64 8.15
C PHE A 33 5.80 -5.77 7.13
N PHE A 34 6.86 -6.57 7.21
CA PHE A 34 7.05 -7.67 6.27
C PHE A 34 5.94 -8.70 6.39
N ARG A 35 5.62 -9.15 7.61
CA ARG A 35 4.59 -10.16 7.83
C ARG A 35 3.22 -9.74 7.29
N VAL A 36 2.80 -8.50 7.54
CA VAL A 36 1.51 -8.00 7.05
C VAL A 36 1.49 -7.94 5.52
N TYR A 37 2.55 -7.41 4.88
CA TYR A 37 2.55 -7.24 3.43
C TYR A 37 2.85 -8.53 2.65
N THR A 38 3.46 -9.54 3.26
CA THR A 38 3.51 -10.90 2.72
C THR A 38 2.11 -11.54 2.69
N GLN A 39 1.26 -11.26 3.68
CA GLN A 39 -0.09 -11.83 3.78
C GLN A 39 -1.18 -10.94 3.18
N TRP A 40 -0.80 -9.74 2.70
CA TRP A 40 -1.75 -8.78 2.17
C TRP A 40 -2.37 -9.30 0.87
N ARG A 41 -3.70 -9.35 0.83
CA ARG A 41 -4.45 -9.86 -0.33
C ARG A 41 -4.59 -8.77 -1.38
N TRP A 42 -3.52 -8.53 -2.15
CA TRP A 42 -3.58 -7.67 -3.33
C TRP A 42 -4.68 -8.16 -4.30
N PRO A 43 -5.46 -7.27 -4.94
CA PRO A 43 -5.31 -5.82 -5.00
C PRO A 43 -6.13 -5.04 -3.95
N ASN A 44 -6.39 -5.58 -2.75
CA ASN A 44 -7.04 -4.78 -1.70
C ASN A 44 -6.20 -3.52 -1.40
N PRO A 45 -6.80 -2.31 -1.35
CA PRO A 45 -6.04 -1.08 -1.23
C PRO A 45 -5.50 -0.87 0.18
N VAL A 46 -4.27 -0.38 0.26
CA VAL A 46 -3.72 0.18 1.49
C VAL A 46 -4.20 1.62 1.61
N MET A 47 -4.93 1.92 2.68
CA MET A 47 -5.50 3.23 2.97
C MET A 47 -5.21 3.62 4.42
N LEU A 48 -4.83 4.88 4.66
CA LEU A 48 -4.62 5.42 6.01
C LEU A 48 -5.89 6.03 6.62
N CYS A 49 -6.80 6.50 5.78
CA CYS A 49 -8.09 7.05 6.18
C CYS A 49 -9.17 6.60 5.19
N ALA A 50 -10.44 6.85 5.52
CA ALA A 50 -11.50 6.69 4.56
C ALA A 50 -11.29 7.68 3.39
N ILE A 51 -11.67 7.25 2.19
CA ILE A 51 -11.68 8.13 1.02
C ILE A 51 -12.90 9.05 1.17
N GLU A 52 -12.64 10.34 1.27
CA GLU A 52 -13.67 11.37 1.36
C GLU A 52 -13.83 12.09 0.01
N GLU A 53 -15.07 12.38 -0.36
CA GLU A 53 -15.36 13.24 -1.51
C GLU A 53 -15.20 14.70 -1.10
N GLY A 54 -14.41 15.45 -1.85
CA GLY A 54 -14.27 16.89 -1.67
C GLY A 54 -15.26 17.69 -2.52
N SER A 55 -15.38 18.98 -2.22
CA SER A 55 -16.32 19.89 -2.88
C SER A 55 -15.93 20.31 -4.31
N LEU A 56 -14.69 20.05 -4.73
CA LEU A 56 -14.14 20.53 -6.00
C LEU A 56 -14.49 19.64 -7.21
N GLY A 57 -15.20 18.53 -7.01
CA GLY A 57 -15.58 17.61 -8.10
C GLY A 57 -14.39 16.95 -8.82
N LEU A 58 -13.24 16.84 -8.17
CA LEU A 58 -12.06 16.19 -8.73
C LEU A 58 -12.22 14.68 -8.71
N SER A 59 -11.60 13.98 -9.67
CA SER A 59 -11.60 12.52 -9.70
C SER A 59 -10.86 11.95 -8.50
N VAL A 60 -11.50 11.03 -7.80
CA VAL A 60 -10.93 10.29 -6.67
C VAL A 60 -10.84 8.82 -7.06
N TRP A 61 -9.80 8.13 -6.59
CA TRP A 61 -9.63 6.70 -6.82
C TRP A 61 -10.82 5.93 -6.24
N ASP A 62 -11.59 5.27 -7.11
CA ASP A 62 -12.72 4.43 -6.70
C ASP A 62 -12.95 3.33 -7.75
N PRO A 63 -12.57 2.07 -7.45
CA PRO A 63 -12.75 0.96 -8.37
C PRO A 63 -14.22 0.64 -8.64
N ARG A 64 -15.18 1.16 -7.86
CA ARG A 64 -16.62 0.96 -8.11
C ARG A 64 -17.14 1.90 -9.19
N ARG A 65 -16.58 3.11 -9.27
CA ARG A 65 -17.00 4.17 -10.21
C ARG A 65 -16.15 4.21 -11.47
N ASN A 66 -14.86 3.93 -11.35
CA ASN A 66 -13.91 3.99 -12.46
C ASN A 66 -13.38 2.60 -12.81
N PRO A 67 -13.76 2.02 -13.98
CA PRO A 67 -13.29 0.71 -14.40
C PRO A 67 -11.76 0.59 -14.50
N LYS A 68 -11.03 1.68 -14.78
CA LYS A 68 -9.56 1.66 -14.87
C LYS A 68 -8.93 1.32 -13.53
N ASP A 69 -9.51 1.81 -12.43
CA ASP A 69 -9.01 1.60 -11.08
C ASP A 69 -9.10 0.13 -10.64
N LYS A 70 -10.01 -0.65 -11.23
CA LYS A 70 -10.15 -2.10 -10.98
C LYS A 70 -8.94 -2.91 -11.44
N TYR A 71 -8.15 -2.39 -12.37
CA TYR A 71 -7.00 -3.09 -12.93
C TYR A 71 -5.68 -2.80 -12.19
N HIS A 72 -5.71 -1.93 -11.16
CA HIS A 72 -4.52 -1.67 -10.34
C HIS A 72 -4.15 -2.88 -9.50
N LEU A 73 -2.87 -3.28 -9.57
CA LEU A 73 -2.40 -4.54 -8.97
C LEU A 73 -2.02 -4.39 -7.49
N MET A 74 -1.48 -3.24 -7.10
CA MET A 74 -1.00 -2.99 -5.73
C MET A 74 -1.41 -1.58 -5.27
N PRO A 75 -2.71 -1.29 -5.11
CA PRO A 75 -3.15 0.07 -4.84
C PRO A 75 -2.73 0.57 -3.45
N ILE A 76 -1.99 1.68 -3.42
CA ILE A 76 -1.58 2.39 -2.19
C ILE A 76 -2.09 3.83 -2.31
N ILE A 77 -3.08 4.18 -1.50
CA ILE A 77 -3.89 5.37 -1.73
C ILE A 77 -3.34 6.56 -0.93
N THR A 78 -3.19 7.71 -1.60
CA THR A 78 -2.84 8.96 -0.93
C THR A 78 -4.00 9.43 -0.06
N PRO A 79 -3.75 9.87 1.19
CA PRO A 79 -4.83 10.16 2.14
C PRO A 79 -5.51 11.52 1.90
N ALA A 80 -4.81 12.48 1.30
CA ALA A 80 -5.35 13.81 1.06
C ALA A 80 -6.23 13.84 -0.20
N TYR A 81 -7.33 14.60 -0.15
CA TYR A 81 -8.20 14.82 -1.31
C TYR A 81 -7.47 15.62 -2.41
N PRO A 82 -7.59 15.20 -3.70
CA PRO A 82 -8.24 13.97 -4.16
C PRO A 82 -7.37 12.74 -3.87
N CYS A 83 -7.95 11.71 -3.26
CA CYS A 83 -7.23 10.47 -2.98
C CYS A 83 -6.94 9.74 -4.30
N MET A 84 -5.68 9.35 -4.51
CA MET A 84 -5.21 8.73 -5.75
C MET A 84 -4.38 7.48 -5.46
N ASN A 85 -4.35 6.54 -6.41
CA ASN A 85 -3.39 5.43 -6.33
C ASN A 85 -1.97 5.92 -6.65
N SER A 86 -1.07 5.86 -5.67
CA SER A 86 0.33 6.27 -5.80
C SER A 86 1.23 5.23 -6.47
N THR A 87 0.72 4.04 -6.76
CA THR A 87 1.44 2.88 -7.33
C THR A 87 0.79 2.36 -8.61
N TYR A 88 0.19 3.25 -9.41
CA TYR A 88 -0.45 2.90 -10.68
C TYR A 88 0.49 2.29 -11.73
N ASN A 89 1.81 2.50 -11.60
CA ASN A 89 2.82 1.92 -12.50
C ASN A 89 3.25 0.48 -12.11
N VAL A 90 2.71 -0.09 -11.02
CA VAL A 90 3.03 -1.47 -10.62
C VAL A 90 2.49 -2.44 -11.67
N THR A 91 3.36 -3.34 -12.12
CA THR A 91 3.10 -4.40 -13.08
C THR A 91 3.06 -5.76 -12.38
N THR A 92 2.58 -6.81 -13.05
CA THR A 92 2.59 -8.18 -12.51
C THR A 92 4.00 -8.63 -12.12
N SER A 93 5.01 -8.29 -12.92
CA SER A 93 6.40 -8.66 -12.67
C SER A 93 6.98 -7.94 -11.45
N THR A 94 6.74 -6.63 -11.31
CA THR A 94 7.22 -5.85 -10.17
C THR A 94 6.49 -6.22 -8.88
N LEU A 95 5.18 -6.48 -8.94
CA LEU A 95 4.41 -7.02 -7.81
C LEU A 95 4.96 -8.37 -7.34
N ARG A 96 5.28 -9.28 -8.28
CA ARG A 96 5.86 -10.58 -7.95
C ARG A 96 7.19 -10.42 -7.19
N ILE A 97 8.10 -9.60 -7.73
CA ILE A 97 9.40 -9.33 -7.09
C ILE A 97 9.22 -8.72 -5.69
N MET A 98 8.35 -7.70 -5.54
CA MET A 98 8.10 -7.09 -4.24
C MET A 98 7.48 -8.07 -3.24
N SER A 99 6.60 -8.97 -3.70
CA SER A 99 6.00 -10.00 -2.84
C SER A 99 7.04 -11.03 -2.37
N GLU A 100 7.97 -11.41 -3.25
CA GLU A 100 9.12 -12.26 -2.90
C GLU A 100 10.02 -11.57 -1.86
N GLU A 101 10.31 -10.27 -2.02
CA GLU A 101 11.10 -9.51 -1.05
C GLU A 101 10.37 -9.31 0.29
N PHE A 102 9.05 -9.13 0.31
CA PHE A 102 8.31 -9.12 1.57
C PHE A 102 8.41 -10.45 2.31
N LYS A 103 8.28 -11.57 1.57
CA LYS A 103 8.43 -12.92 2.14
C LYS A 103 9.84 -13.11 2.70
N ARG A 104 10.88 -12.78 1.93
CA ARG A 104 12.28 -12.84 2.40
C ARG A 104 12.49 -11.97 3.64
N GLY A 105 11.93 -10.76 3.67
CA GLY A 105 11.99 -9.89 4.83
C GLY A 105 11.32 -10.48 6.07
N THR A 106 10.22 -11.22 5.90
CA THR A 106 9.55 -11.95 6.99
C THR A 106 10.48 -13.04 7.54
N GLU A 107 11.07 -13.87 6.68
CA GLU A 107 12.00 -14.95 7.07
C GLU A 107 13.23 -14.41 7.82
N ILE A 108 13.74 -13.23 7.45
CA ILE A 108 14.88 -12.59 8.13
C ILE A 108 14.48 -11.99 9.48
N CYS A 109 13.25 -11.48 9.60
CA CYS A 109 12.77 -10.80 10.81
C CYS A 109 12.08 -11.74 11.81
N GLU A 110 11.84 -13.00 11.45
CA GLU A 110 11.37 -14.04 12.36
C GLU A 110 12.55 -14.48 13.24
N VAL A 111 12.48 -14.10 14.53
CA VAL A 111 13.35 -14.57 15.62
C VAL A 111 12.49 -15.34 16.60
#